data_AF-A0A523VCH1-F1
#
_entry.id   AF-A0A523VCH1-F1
#
_cell.length_a   1.000
_cell.length_b   1.000
_cell.length_c   1.000
_cell.angle_alpha   90.00
_cell.angle_beta   90.00
_cell.angle_gamma   90.00
#
_symmetry.space_group_name_H-M   'P 1'
#
loop_
_entity.id
_entity.type
_entity.pdbx_description
1 polymer ?
#
loop_
_entity_poly.entity_id
_entity_poly.type
_entity_poly.pdbx_seq_one_letter_code
_entity_poly.pdbx_strand_id
1 'polypeptide(L)' 'DACPLGAVFWDPGDNKPQICIYCGFCAPFCPYDVLVLQETETDSDAEQ' A
#
# COMPACT_ATOMS: atom_id res chain seq x y z
N ASP A 1 -13.24 -11.97 -6.60
CA ASP A 1 -12.47 -10.71 -6.55
C ASP A 1 -11.52 -10.79 -5.36
N ALA A 2 -10.28 -10.33 -5.50
CA ALA A 2 -9.27 -10.45 -4.43
C ALA A 2 -9.32 -9.27 -3.46
N CYS A 3 -9.43 -8.04 -3.97
CA CYS A 3 -9.55 -6.86 -3.12
C CYS A 3 -11.03 -6.42 -3.07
N PRO A 4 -11.77 -6.69 -1.98
CA PRO A 4 -13.19 -6.32 -1.88
C PRO A 4 -13.41 -4.80 -1.90
N LEU A 5 -12.37 -4.00 -1.60
CA LEU A 5 -12.43 -2.54 -1.63
C LEU A 5 -12.04 -1.93 -2.98
N GLY A 6 -11.50 -2.72 -3.92
CA GLY A 6 -10.91 -2.19 -5.16
C GLY A 6 -9.69 -1.28 -4.94
N ALA A 7 -9.14 -1.26 -3.72
CA ALA A 7 -7.98 -0.44 -3.36
C ALA A 7 -6.67 -0.96 -3.97
N VAL A 8 -6.66 -2.24 -4.37
CA VAL A 8 -5.51 -2.90 -5.00
C VAL A 8 -5.89 -3.35 -6.40
N PHE A 9 -5.24 -2.76 -7.41
CA PHE A 9 -5.38 -3.18 -8.80
C PHE A 9 -4.04 -3.10 -9.54
N TRP A 10 -3.96 -3.85 -10.64
CA TRP A 10 -2.80 -3.83 -11.52
C TRP A 10 -2.97 -2.75 -12.57
N ASP A 11 -1.99 -1.85 -12.70
CA ASP A 11 -1.93 -0.96 -13.85
C ASP A 11 -1.14 -1.64 -14.98
N PRO A 12 -1.80 -1.98 -16.11
CA PRO A 12 -1.13 -2.63 -17.24
C PRO A 12 -0.17 -1.70 -17.99
N GLY A 13 -0.29 -0.37 -17.87
CA GLY A 13 0.60 0.59 -18.50
C GLY A 13 1.95 0.69 -17.78
N ASP A 14 1.92 0.76 -16.45
CA ASP A 14 3.12 0.86 -15.62
C ASP A 14 3.68 -0.51 -15.18
N ASN A 15 2.95 -1.59 -15.49
CA ASN A 15 3.24 -2.96 -15.07
C ASN A 15 3.56 -3.07 -13.58
N LYS A 16 2.81 -2.31 -12.78
CA LYS A 16 2.98 -2.18 -11.33
C LYS A 16 1.61 -2.21 -10.66
N PRO A 17 1.53 -2.74 -9.42
CA PRO A 17 0.33 -2.57 -8.64
C PRO A 17 0.19 -1.09 -8.23
N GLN A 18 -0.96 -0.50 -8.52
CA GLN A 18 -1.32 0.84 -8.04
C GLN A 18 -2.10 0.67 -6.74
N ILE A 19 -1.51 1.08 -5.61
CA ILE A 19 -2.03 0.67 -4.31
C ILE A 19 -1.96 1.64 -3.15
N CYS A 20 -1.27 2.78 -3.23
CA CYS A 20 -0.97 3.46 -1.98
C CYS A 20 -0.75 4.96 -2.11
N ILE A 21 -1.63 5.73 -1.48
CA ILE A 21 -1.35 7.08 -0.99
C ILE A 21 -0.93 7.08 0.49
N TYR A 22 -0.57 5.90 1.03
CA TYR A 22 -0.20 5.71 2.44
C TYR A 22 -1.26 6.14 3.47
N CYS A 23 -2.55 6.07 3.13
CA CYS A 23 -3.62 6.41 4.09
C CYS A 23 -3.96 5.30 5.10
N GLY A 24 -3.57 4.05 4.82
CA GLY A 24 -3.76 2.91 5.72
C GLY A 24 -5.18 2.33 5.84
N PHE A 25 -6.19 2.94 5.21
CA PHE A 25 -7.59 2.53 5.36
C PHE A 25 -7.85 1.06 4.98
N CYS A 26 -7.17 0.52 3.97
CA CYS A 26 -7.38 -0.84 3.47
C CYS A 26 -6.73 -1.94 4.31
N ALA A 27 -5.72 -1.62 5.14
CA ALA A 27 -4.99 -2.59 5.94
C ALA A 27 -5.89 -3.45 6.85
N PRO A 28 -6.78 -2.88 7.70
CA PRO A 28 -7.64 -3.69 8.59
C PRO A 28 -8.73 -4.49 7.87
N PHE A 29 -9.00 -4.20 6.60
CA PHE A 29 -10.04 -4.88 5.82
C PHE A 29 -9.47 -5.90 4.82
N CYS A 30 -8.16 -6.09 4.79
CA CYS A 30 -7.53 -7.05 3.89
C CYS A 30 -7.86 -8.49 4.36
N PRO A 31 -8.67 -9.27 3.62
CA PRO A 31 -9.06 -10.60 4.06
C PRO A 31 -7.89 -11.61 4.02
N TYR A 32 -6.81 -11.26 3.32
CA TYR A 32 -5.62 -12.08 3.18
C TYR A 32 -4.47 -11.64 4.10
N ASP A 33 -4.66 -10.55 4.86
CA ASP A 33 -3.66 -10.02 5.79
C ASP A 33 -2.28 -9.78 5.13
N VAL A 34 -2.28 -9.37 3.86
CA VAL A 34 -1.05 -9.11 3.07
C VAL A 34 -0.63 -7.63 3.10
N LEU A 35 -1.34 -6.78 3.83
CA LEU A 35 -1.10 -5.34 3.93
C LEU A 35 -0.97 -4.93 5.40
N VAL A 36 0.02 -4.10 5.71
CA VAL A 36 0.22 -3.50 7.03
C VAL A 36 0.58 -2.02 6.86
N LEU A 37 0.05 -1.16 7.72
CA LEU A 37 0.50 0.23 7.84
C LEU A 37 1.53 0.31 8.96
N GLN A 38 2.73 0.78 8.65
CA GLN A 38 3.80 0.96 9.62
C GLN A 38 4.33 2.38 9.50
N GLU A 39 4.62 3.00 10.64
CA GLU A 39 5.39 4.24 10.66
C GLU A 39 6.81 3.95 10.17
N THR A 40 7.25 4.64 9.13
CA THR A 40 8.64 4.60 8.72
C THR A 40 9.43 5.48 9.66
N GLU A 41 10.49 4.95 10.28
CA GLU A 41 11.50 5.79 10.90
C GLU A 41 12.08 6.66 9.78
N THR A 42 11.66 7.92 9.72
CA THR A 42 12.15 8.87 8.73
C THR A 42 13.66 8.94 8.90
N ASP A 43 14.40 8.62 7.84
CA ASP A 43 15.81 8.95 7.67
C ASP A 43 16.07 10.36 8.21
N SER A 44 16.64 10.45 9.40
CA SER A 44 17.27 11.67 9.89
C SER A 44 18.67 11.85 9.27
N ASP A 45 19.02 11.05 8.26
CA ASP A 45 20.36 10.93 7.68
C ASP A 45 20.35 10.90 6.13
N ALA A 46 19.48 11.69 5.49
CA ALA A 46 19.57 11.96 4.05
C ALA A 46 19.79 13.44 3.71
N GLU A 47 20.45 14.20 4.60
CA GLU A 47 21.13 15.46 4.25
C GLU A 47 22.42 15.63 5.08
N GLN A 48 23.53 15.07 4.58
CA GLN A 48 24.85 15.68 4.64
C GLN A 48 25.34 15.92 3.20
#